data_AF-A0AAE2MKS4-F1
#
_entry.id   AF-A0AAE2MKS4-F1
#
_cell.length_a   1.000
_cell.length_b   1.000
_cell.length_c   1.000
_cell.angle_alpha   90.00
_cell.angle_beta   90.00
_cell.angle_gamma   90.00
#
_symmetry.space_group_name_H-M   'P 1'
#
loop_
_entity.id
_entity.type
_entity.pdbx_description
1 polymer ?
#
loop_
_entity_poly.entity_id
_entity_poly.type
_entity_poly.pdbx_seq_one_letter_code
_entity_poly.pdbx_strand_id
1 'polypeptide(L)'
;MAKDTAKPVILWFRKDLRLDDNQALNAAHLSGRPVILLYISEPAAHTGPLGAAQAWWLHHSLAALDRALRRRQGRLVLACGEALEVLRAIIRESGAEAVFWNRRYDPSGTAVDIRIEHELDKQAIEARSFGGQLLHEPSRLMTDSGTPYRVYTPFWHALEGAANRSRRWRRRRNCGWHRRFRNRKGWRAGNCCRRSRTGRGILVISGRRANKARGKSSVPSSRTCSTAIRKTATIRRSRRHRCCRHI
;
A
#
# COMPACT_ATOMS: atom_id res chain seq x y z
N MET A 1 -5.86 6.68 -28.57
CA MET A 1 -5.28 5.43 -28.05
C MET A 1 -5.65 5.32 -26.60
N ALA A 2 -6.61 4.46 -26.26
CA ALA A 2 -6.94 4.19 -24.87
C ALA A 2 -5.69 3.57 -24.23
N LYS A 3 -5.11 4.26 -23.27
CA LYS A 3 -4.01 3.73 -22.47
C LYS A 3 -4.51 2.41 -21.90
N ASP A 4 -3.82 1.30 -22.18
CA ASP A 4 -4.14 0.00 -21.61
C ASP A 4 -3.97 0.12 -20.10
N THR A 5 -5.05 0.51 -19.44
CA THR A 5 -5.00 1.00 -18.07
C THR A 5 -5.05 -0.25 -17.22
N ALA A 6 -3.93 -0.52 -16.53
CA ALA A 6 -3.83 -1.65 -15.63
C ALA A 6 -5.10 -1.73 -14.77
N LYS A 7 -5.77 -2.89 -14.81
CA LYS A 7 -7.08 -3.03 -14.19
C LYS A 7 -6.97 -2.83 -12.68
N PRO A 8 -7.92 -2.18 -12.00
CA PRO A 8 -7.74 -1.82 -10.59
C PRO A 8 -7.64 -3.02 -9.63
N VAL A 9 -7.09 -2.76 -8.45
CA VAL A 9 -7.08 -3.66 -7.28
C VAL A 9 -7.93 -3.00 -6.19
N ILE A 10 -8.87 -3.74 -5.61
CA ILE A 10 -9.61 -3.30 -4.44
C ILE A 10 -8.79 -3.68 -3.20
N LEU A 11 -8.42 -2.71 -2.39
CA LEU A 11 -7.90 -2.93 -1.05
C LEU A 11 -9.04 -2.72 -0.05
N TRP A 12 -9.46 -3.80 0.59
CA TRP A 12 -10.57 -3.79 1.52
C TRP A 12 -10.09 -3.70 2.98
N PHE A 13 -10.30 -2.51 3.57
CA PHE A 13 -10.08 -2.20 4.97
C PHE A 13 -11.24 -2.65 5.86
N ARG A 14 -10.86 -3.09 7.06
CA ARG A 14 -11.70 -3.75 8.05
C ARG A 14 -11.26 -3.30 9.45
N LYS A 15 -10.74 -4.22 10.27
CA LYS A 15 -10.15 -3.95 11.60
C LYS A 15 -8.68 -3.46 11.51
N ASP A 16 -8.21 -3.09 10.33
CA ASP A 16 -6.84 -2.77 9.97
C ASP A 16 -6.72 -1.34 9.39
N LEU A 17 -7.37 -0.37 10.04
CA LEU A 17 -7.48 1.04 9.62
C LEU A 17 -6.16 1.81 9.75
N ARG A 18 -5.12 1.37 9.04
CA ARG A 18 -3.75 1.92 9.09
C ARG A 18 -3.08 1.86 7.72
N LEU A 19 -2.14 2.78 7.50
CA LEU A 19 -1.28 2.80 6.32
C LEU A 19 0.08 2.17 6.58
N ASP A 20 0.58 2.29 7.80
CA ASP A 20 1.88 1.74 8.20
C ASP A 20 1.76 0.24 8.50
N ASP A 21 2.81 -0.51 8.15
CA ASP A 21 2.91 -1.97 8.33
C ASP A 21 1.62 -2.72 7.93
N ASN A 22 1.12 -2.39 6.74
CA ASN A 22 -0.05 -3.02 6.15
C ASN A 22 0.40 -3.84 4.93
N GLN A 23 0.44 -5.17 5.09
CA GLN A 23 0.93 -6.09 4.05
C GLN A 23 0.02 -6.09 2.82
N ALA A 24 -1.30 -6.07 3.00
CA ALA A 24 -2.25 -5.98 1.90
C ALA A 24 -2.09 -4.67 1.11
N LEU A 25 -1.93 -3.53 1.80
CA LEU A 25 -1.66 -2.24 1.15
C LEU A 25 -0.33 -2.25 0.39
N ASN A 26 0.72 -2.81 1.00
CA ASN A 26 2.02 -2.92 0.35
C ASN A 26 1.96 -3.82 -0.89
N ALA A 27 1.24 -4.94 -0.84
CA ALA A 27 1.03 -5.81 -2.00
C ALA A 27 0.23 -5.10 -3.10
N ALA A 28 -0.82 -4.36 -2.74
CA ALA A 28 -1.58 -3.55 -3.69
C ALA A 28 -0.69 -2.49 -4.35
N HIS A 29 0.17 -1.81 -3.59
CA HIS A 29 1.11 -0.83 -4.11
C HIS A 29 2.15 -1.46 -5.06
N LEU A 30 2.74 -2.58 -4.67
CA LEU A 30 3.73 -3.31 -5.47
C LEU A 30 3.16 -3.89 -6.77
N SER A 31 1.85 -4.07 -6.85
CA SER A 31 1.20 -4.51 -8.10
C SER A 31 1.31 -3.48 -9.23
N GLY A 32 1.56 -2.21 -8.92
CA GLY A 32 1.60 -1.12 -9.90
C GLY A 32 0.24 -0.75 -10.52
N ARG A 33 -0.84 -1.38 -10.05
CA ARG A 33 -2.21 -1.18 -10.50
C ARG A 33 -2.88 -0.02 -9.73
N PRO A 34 -3.88 0.67 -10.30
CA PRO A 34 -4.72 1.61 -9.55
C PRO A 34 -5.37 0.93 -8.35
N VAL A 35 -5.32 1.55 -7.17
CA VAL A 35 -5.84 0.96 -5.93
C VAL A 35 -7.12 1.66 -5.50
N ILE A 36 -8.20 0.88 -5.33
CA ILE A 36 -9.48 1.33 -4.79
C ILE A 36 -9.48 1.00 -3.30
N LEU A 37 -9.48 2.02 -2.46
CA LEU A 37 -9.41 1.89 -1.00
C LEU A 37 -10.83 1.84 -0.46
N LEU A 38 -11.26 0.67 0.02
CA LEU A 38 -12.65 0.40 0.37
C LEU A 38 -12.79 0.04 1.85
N TYR A 39 -13.80 0.60 2.53
CA TYR A 39 -14.29 0.10 3.80
C TYR A 39 -15.78 -0.23 3.67
N ILE A 40 -16.17 -1.42 4.15
CA ILE A 40 -17.55 -1.89 4.12
C ILE A 40 -18.04 -1.99 5.57
N SER A 41 -19.12 -1.27 5.88
CA SER A 41 -19.86 -1.46 7.12
C SER A 41 -20.79 -2.67 6.96
N GLU A 42 -20.54 -3.73 7.72
CA GLU A 42 -21.26 -5.01 7.65
C GLU A 42 -22.23 -5.13 8.84
N PRO A 43 -23.47 -4.60 8.77
CA PRO A 43 -24.42 -4.63 9.89
C PRO A 43 -24.85 -6.05 10.28
N ALA A 44 -24.76 -7.00 9.35
CA ALA A 44 -25.17 -8.39 9.53
C ALA A 44 -24.02 -9.33 9.96
N ALA A 45 -22.79 -8.84 10.13
CA ALA A 45 -21.62 -9.66 10.43
C ALA A 45 -21.65 -10.17 11.89
N HIS A 46 -22.58 -11.08 12.20
CA HIS A 46 -22.69 -12.08 13.28
C HIS A 46 -22.20 -11.73 14.70
N THR A 47 -21.87 -10.47 14.98
CA THR A 47 -21.30 -9.96 16.23
C THR A 47 -22.17 -8.86 16.84
N GLY A 48 -23.36 -8.63 16.27
CA GLY A 48 -24.29 -7.57 16.68
C GLY A 48 -23.82 -6.17 16.26
N PRO A 49 -24.65 -5.14 16.48
CA PRO A 49 -24.23 -3.76 16.31
C PRO A 49 -23.05 -3.45 17.25
N LEU A 50 -22.08 -2.71 16.73
CA LEU A 50 -20.96 -2.21 17.55
C LEU A 50 -21.52 -1.46 18.77
N GLY A 51 -20.95 -1.71 19.96
CA GLY A 51 -21.27 -0.91 21.14
C GLY A 51 -20.98 0.58 20.89
N ALA A 52 -21.69 1.48 21.57
CA ALA A 52 -21.60 2.94 21.33
C ALA A 52 -20.15 3.47 21.37
N ALA A 53 -19.35 3.00 22.32
CA ALA A 53 -17.93 3.37 22.41
C ALA A 53 -17.10 2.91 21.19
N GLN A 54 -17.35 1.68 20.69
CA GLN A 54 -16.67 1.17 19.49
C GLN A 54 -17.12 1.90 18.23
N ALA A 55 -18.41 2.26 18.12
CA ALA A 55 -18.92 3.05 17.01
C ALA A 55 -18.29 4.47 16.99
N TRP A 56 -18.18 5.11 18.16
CA TRP A 56 -17.51 6.40 18.30
C TRP A 56 -16.04 6.33 17.89
N TRP A 57 -15.30 5.31 18.35
CA TRP A 57 -13.92 5.09 17.92
C TRP A 57 -13.87 4.87 16.40
N LEU A 58 -14.67 3.96 15.86
CA LEU A 58 -14.68 3.64 14.43
C LEU A 58 -14.87 4.88 13.55
N HIS A 59 -15.80 5.77 13.92
CA HIS A 59 -16.02 7.03 13.23
C HIS A 59 -14.72 7.86 13.13
N HIS A 60 -14.05 8.09 14.26
CA HIS A 60 -12.82 8.88 14.30
C HIS A 60 -11.66 8.19 13.60
N SER A 61 -11.56 6.87 13.68
CA SER A 61 -10.56 6.08 12.95
C SER A 61 -10.72 6.20 11.44
N LEU A 62 -11.94 6.07 10.92
CA LEU A 62 -12.22 6.22 9.48
C LEU A 62 -11.93 7.66 9.02
N ALA A 63 -12.31 8.66 9.80
CA ALA A 63 -12.01 10.06 9.50
C ALA A 63 -10.50 10.35 9.52
N ALA A 64 -9.73 9.75 10.43
CA ALA A 64 -8.28 9.86 10.45
C ALA A 64 -7.63 9.16 9.24
N LEU A 65 -8.11 7.97 8.88
CA LEU A 65 -7.63 7.21 7.73
C LEU A 65 -7.89 7.96 6.42
N ASP A 66 -9.12 8.44 6.17
CA ASP A 66 -9.44 9.19 4.95
C ASP A 66 -8.59 10.47 4.84
N ARG A 67 -8.37 11.20 5.95
CA ARG A 67 -7.43 12.35 5.97
C ARG A 67 -6.01 11.94 5.59
N ALA A 68 -5.52 10.81 6.08
CA ALA A 68 -4.18 10.31 5.77
C ALA A 68 -4.04 9.87 4.31
N LEU A 69 -5.11 9.34 3.73
CA LEU A 69 -5.20 8.95 2.32
C LEU A 69 -5.26 10.15 1.38
N ARG A 70 -6.06 11.17 1.72
CA ARG A 70 -6.17 12.41 0.92
C ARG A 70 -4.85 13.16 0.79
N ARG A 71 -4.01 13.15 1.84
CA ARG A 71 -2.64 13.70 1.78
C ARG A 71 -1.77 13.01 0.73
N ARG A 72 -2.12 11.78 0.34
CA ARG A 72 -1.46 10.97 -0.69
C ARG A 72 -2.29 10.86 -1.97
N GLN A 73 -3.23 11.78 -2.18
CA GLN A 73 -4.13 11.84 -3.35
C GLN A 73 -5.05 10.61 -3.50
N GLY A 74 -5.16 9.79 -2.45
CA GLY A 74 -6.14 8.71 -2.35
C GLY A 74 -7.45 9.20 -1.73
N ARG A 75 -8.48 8.36 -1.79
CA ARG A 75 -9.76 8.60 -1.13
C ARG A 75 -10.30 7.27 -0.60
N LEU A 76 -10.85 7.29 0.61
CA LEU A 76 -11.55 6.14 1.16
C LEU A 76 -12.97 6.07 0.59
N VAL A 77 -13.33 4.93 0.00
CA VAL A 77 -14.69 4.59 -0.41
C VAL A 77 -15.36 3.92 0.77
N LEU A 78 -16.52 4.45 1.17
CA LEU A 78 -17.34 3.87 2.23
C LEU A 78 -18.57 3.24 1.61
N ALA A 79 -18.82 1.98 1.94
CA ALA A 79 -20.02 1.24 1.55
C ALA A 79 -20.65 0.59 2.78
N CYS A 80 -21.92 0.21 2.68
CA CYS A 80 -22.66 -0.47 3.73
C CYS A 80 -23.49 -1.59 3.11
N GLY A 81 -23.50 -2.77 3.73
CA GLY A 81 -24.26 -3.91 3.25
C GLY A 81 -23.56 -5.23 3.53
N GLU A 82 -24.02 -6.28 2.85
CA GLU A 82 -23.35 -7.58 2.82
C GLU A 82 -22.07 -7.48 1.97
N ALA A 83 -20.97 -8.03 2.48
CA ALA A 83 -19.65 -7.79 1.92
C ALA A 83 -19.50 -8.33 0.49
N LEU A 84 -19.99 -9.54 0.19
CA LEU A 84 -19.90 -10.13 -1.14
C LEU A 84 -20.69 -9.32 -2.18
N GLU A 85 -21.91 -8.91 -1.86
CA GLU A 85 -22.76 -8.12 -2.77
C GLU A 85 -22.17 -6.73 -3.04
N VAL A 86 -21.63 -6.07 -2.02
CA VAL A 86 -20.94 -4.78 -2.16
C VAL A 86 -19.67 -4.94 -3.01
N LEU A 87 -18.86 -5.97 -2.76
CA LEU A 87 -17.66 -6.26 -3.54
C LEU A 87 -18.02 -6.51 -5.02
N ARG A 88 -19.05 -7.32 -5.29
CA ARG A 88 -19.54 -7.58 -6.66
C ARG A 88 -20.03 -6.31 -7.35
N ALA A 89 -20.72 -5.42 -6.64
CA ALA A 89 -21.15 -4.14 -7.19
C ALA A 89 -19.95 -3.27 -7.59
N ILE A 90 -18.96 -3.13 -6.70
CA ILE A 90 -17.77 -2.31 -6.95
C ILE A 90 -16.91 -2.92 -8.07
N ILE A 91 -16.72 -4.24 -8.09
CA ILE A 91 -15.99 -4.94 -9.16
C ILE A 91 -16.62 -4.66 -10.52
N ARG A 92 -17.96 -4.73 -10.63
CA ARG A 92 -18.69 -4.44 -11.87
C ARG A 92 -18.54 -2.99 -12.31
N GLU A 93 -18.57 -2.05 -11.38
CA GLU A 93 -18.45 -0.62 -11.68
C GLU A 93 -17.02 -0.23 -12.06
N SER A 94 -16.01 -0.78 -11.37
CA SER A 94 -14.62 -0.36 -11.54
C SER A 94 -13.81 -1.22 -12.51
N GLY A 95 -14.30 -2.42 -12.87
CA GLY A 95 -13.54 -3.41 -13.63
C GLY A 95 -12.31 -3.93 -12.89
N ALA A 96 -12.36 -3.99 -11.55
CA ALA A 96 -11.24 -4.52 -10.76
C ALA A 96 -11.13 -6.03 -10.95
N GLU A 97 -9.91 -6.56 -11.00
CA GLU A 97 -9.70 -8.02 -11.10
C GLU A 97 -9.01 -8.61 -9.88
N ALA A 98 -8.77 -7.80 -8.85
CA ALA A 98 -8.15 -8.30 -7.64
C ALA A 98 -8.75 -7.62 -6.41
N VAL A 99 -8.88 -8.38 -5.34
CA VAL A 99 -9.35 -7.92 -4.04
C VAL A 99 -8.37 -8.40 -2.97
N PHE A 100 -7.73 -7.46 -2.30
CA PHE A 100 -6.73 -7.71 -1.26
C PHE A 100 -7.25 -7.26 0.11
N TRP A 101 -7.01 -8.08 1.13
CA TRP A 101 -7.37 -7.76 2.51
C TRP A 101 -6.40 -8.41 3.52
N ASN A 102 -6.34 -7.88 4.74
CA ASN A 102 -5.62 -8.55 5.85
C ASN A 102 -6.59 -9.48 6.59
N ARG A 103 -6.18 -10.71 6.90
CA ARG A 103 -6.99 -11.76 7.56
C ARG A 103 -7.55 -11.33 8.91
N ARG A 104 -8.76 -11.78 9.25
CA ARG A 104 -9.27 -11.83 10.64
C ARG A 104 -9.14 -13.26 11.12
N TYR A 105 -8.99 -13.44 12.42
CA TYR A 105 -8.89 -14.75 13.05
C TYR A 105 -10.12 -15.09 13.91
N ASP A 106 -11.16 -14.25 13.84
CA ASP A 106 -12.46 -14.59 14.43
C ASP A 106 -13.17 -15.67 13.58
N PRO A 107 -13.76 -16.73 14.18
CA PRO A 107 -14.34 -17.84 13.41
C PRO A 107 -15.43 -17.40 12.43
N SER A 108 -16.29 -16.46 12.84
CA SER A 108 -17.37 -15.92 11.99
C SER A 108 -16.81 -15.17 10.78
N GLY A 109 -15.84 -14.28 10.97
CA GLY A 109 -15.19 -13.56 9.87
C GLY A 109 -14.35 -14.48 8.98
N THR A 110 -13.73 -15.52 9.53
CA THR A 110 -12.97 -16.51 8.75
C THR A 110 -13.88 -17.28 7.80
N ALA A 111 -15.06 -17.71 8.27
CA ALA A 111 -16.04 -18.38 7.43
C ALA A 111 -16.55 -17.48 6.28
N VAL A 112 -16.75 -16.18 6.56
CA VAL A 112 -17.11 -15.18 5.54
C VAL A 112 -15.96 -14.99 4.54
N ASP A 113 -14.73 -14.85 5.01
CA ASP A 113 -13.54 -14.68 4.14
C ASP A 113 -13.38 -15.87 3.18
N ILE A 114 -13.51 -17.11 3.68
CA ILE A 114 -13.45 -18.32 2.86
C ILE A 114 -14.55 -18.33 1.79
N ARG A 115 -15.78 -17.97 2.18
CA ARG A 115 -16.91 -17.90 1.24
C ARG A 115 -16.65 -16.85 0.16
N ILE A 116 -16.17 -15.66 0.53
CA ILE A 116 -15.87 -14.58 -0.42
C ILE A 116 -14.75 -15.00 -1.38
N GLU A 117 -13.67 -15.58 -0.87
CA GLU A 117 -12.55 -16.05 -1.68
C GLU A 117 -13.02 -17.06 -2.74
N HIS A 118 -13.82 -18.04 -2.34
CA HIS A 118 -14.41 -19.03 -3.25
C HIS A 118 -15.36 -18.41 -4.30
N GLU A 119 -16.18 -17.44 -3.91
CA GLU A 119 -17.13 -16.78 -4.84
C GLU A 119 -16.44 -15.82 -5.82
N LEU A 120 -15.30 -15.24 -5.44
CA LEU A 120 -14.47 -14.41 -6.30
C LEU A 120 -13.64 -15.24 -7.28
N ASP A 121 -13.13 -16.39 -6.85
CA ASP A 121 -12.38 -17.33 -7.70
C ASP A 121 -13.23 -17.85 -8.87
N LYS A 122 -14.51 -18.17 -8.61
CA LYS A 122 -15.48 -18.52 -9.67
C LYS A 122 -15.65 -17.46 -10.76
N GLN A 123 -15.36 -16.20 -10.45
CA GLN A 123 -15.45 -15.06 -11.37
C GLN A 123 -14.08 -14.68 -11.95
N ALA A 124 -13.04 -15.50 -11.73
CA ALA A 124 -11.65 -15.23 -12.11
C ALA A 124 -11.11 -13.90 -11.55
N ILE A 125 -11.55 -13.52 -10.35
CA ILE A 125 -11.06 -12.36 -9.61
C ILE A 125 -10.00 -12.83 -8.60
N GLU A 126 -8.80 -12.26 -8.66
CA GLU A 126 -7.69 -12.58 -7.76
C GLU A 126 -8.02 -12.13 -6.32
N ALA A 127 -8.39 -13.07 -5.47
CA ALA A 127 -8.56 -12.84 -4.04
C ALA A 127 -7.27 -13.17 -3.29
N ARG A 128 -6.72 -12.22 -2.52
CA ARG A 128 -5.54 -12.46 -1.68
C ARG A 128 -5.68 -11.93 -0.28
N SER A 129 -5.49 -12.82 0.68
CA SER A 129 -5.46 -12.50 2.09
C SER A 129 -4.02 -12.41 2.62
N PHE A 130 -3.75 -11.46 3.51
CA PHE A 130 -2.42 -11.22 4.09
C PHE A 130 -2.43 -11.27 5.62
N GLY A 131 -1.28 -11.56 6.22
CA GLY A 131 -1.11 -11.47 7.67
C GLY A 131 -0.98 -10.00 8.11
N GLY A 132 -1.29 -9.71 9.37
CA GLY A 132 -1.06 -8.37 9.91
C GLY A 132 -1.77 -8.01 11.20
N GLN A 133 -2.73 -8.81 11.67
CA GLN A 133 -3.36 -8.61 12.99
C GLN A 133 -2.54 -9.26 14.12
N LEU A 134 -1.86 -10.36 13.83
CA LEU A 134 -1.08 -11.13 14.79
C LEU A 134 0.41 -11.07 14.46
N LEU A 135 1.26 -11.13 15.49
CA LEU A 135 2.72 -11.19 15.34
C LEU A 135 3.20 -12.51 14.70
N HIS A 136 2.41 -13.57 14.84
CA HIS A 136 2.67 -14.87 14.23
C HIS A 136 1.36 -15.47 13.72
N GLU A 137 1.45 -16.30 12.69
CA GLU A 137 0.29 -17.05 12.19
C GLU A 137 0.00 -18.22 13.14
N PRO A 138 -1.24 -18.37 13.65
CA PRO A 138 -1.60 -19.44 14.59
C PRO A 138 -1.31 -20.84 14.05
N SER A 139 -1.42 -21.04 12.73
CA SER A 139 -1.12 -22.31 12.06
C SER A 139 0.38 -22.64 12.01
N ARG A 140 1.27 -21.69 12.32
CA ARG A 140 2.73 -21.88 12.27
C ARG A 140 3.36 -22.14 13.63
N LEU A 141 2.72 -21.75 14.74
CA LEU A 141 3.25 -21.91 16.08
C LEU A 141 2.47 -23.00 16.82
N MET A 142 2.91 -24.24 16.60
CA MET A 142 2.34 -25.43 17.24
C MET A 142 3.30 -26.00 18.28
N THR A 143 2.78 -26.85 19.16
CA THR A 143 3.59 -27.72 20.02
C THR A 143 4.32 -28.76 19.19
N ASP A 144 5.28 -29.48 19.79
CA ASP A 144 6.00 -30.57 19.11
C ASP A 144 5.04 -31.68 18.63
N SER A 145 3.88 -31.81 19.27
CA SER A 145 2.80 -32.74 18.87
C SER A 145 1.87 -32.19 17.79
N GLY A 146 2.16 -31.01 17.21
CA GLY A 146 1.34 -30.39 16.16
C GLY A 146 0.00 -29.82 16.66
N THR A 147 -0.17 -29.62 17.96
CA THR A 147 -1.40 -29.06 18.54
C THR A 147 -1.23 -27.60 18.98
N PRO A 148 -2.30 -26.80 19.05
CA PRO A 148 -2.24 -25.44 19.58
C PRO A 148 -1.80 -25.41 21.05
N TYR A 149 -1.04 -24.39 21.44
CA TYR A 149 -0.65 -24.20 22.84
C TYR A 149 -1.88 -23.89 23.71
N ARG A 150 -1.97 -24.55 24.87
CA ARG A 150 -2.99 -24.29 25.89
C ARG A 150 -2.49 -23.49 27.10
N VAL A 151 -1.16 -23.39 27.25
CA VAL A 151 -0.50 -22.67 28.35
C VAL A 151 0.34 -21.54 27.77
N TYR A 152 0.28 -20.35 28.38
CA TYR A 152 0.92 -19.13 27.88
C TYR A 152 2.45 -19.19 27.90
N THR A 153 3.06 -19.63 29.00
CA THR A 153 4.53 -19.64 29.16
C THR A 153 5.27 -20.44 28.06
N PRO A 154 4.90 -21.70 27.74
CA PRO A 154 5.54 -22.43 26.64
C PRO A 154 5.27 -21.79 25.27
N PHE A 155 4.08 -21.22 25.07
CA PHE A 155 3.78 -20.43 23.86
C PHE A 155 4.71 -19.23 23.72
N TRP A 156 4.93 -18.47 24.80
CA TRP A 156 5.82 -17.32 24.81
C TRP A 156 7.26 -17.69 24.46
N HIS A 157 7.82 -18.74 25.08
CA HIS A 157 9.17 -19.21 24.77
C HIS A 157 9.33 -19.66 23.32
N ALA A 158 8.31 -20.34 22.77
CA ALA A 158 8.31 -20.74 21.37
C ALA A 158 8.29 -19.51 20.43
N LEU A 159 7.47 -18.50 20.76
CA LEU A 159 7.37 -17.25 20.00
C LEU A 159 8.68 -16.45 20.04
N GLU A 160 9.28 -16.29 21.23
CA GLU A 160 10.56 -15.62 21.42
C GLU A 160 11.69 -16.32 20.65
N GLY A 161 11.76 -17.65 20.75
CA GLY A 161 12.71 -18.47 20.01
C GLY A 161 12.56 -18.30 18.49
N ALA A 162 11.32 -18.27 17.98
CA ALA A 162 11.05 -18.01 16.56
C ALA A 162 11.50 -16.62 16.12
N ALA A 163 11.25 -15.58 16.92
CA ALA A 163 11.68 -14.23 16.64
C ALA A 163 13.22 -14.11 16.60
N ASN A 164 13.93 -14.76 17.52
CA ASN A 164 15.39 -14.70 17.59
C ASN A 164 16.07 -15.40 16.40
N ARG A 165 15.48 -16.49 15.88
CA ARG A 165 15.95 -17.15 14.64
C ARG A 165 15.92 -16.20 13.43
N SER A 166 14.85 -15.40 13.30
CA SER A 166 14.71 -14.42 12.21
C SER A 166 15.77 -13.31 12.29
N ARG A 167 16.12 -12.85 13.51
CA ARG A 167 17.14 -11.81 13.75
C ARG A 167 18.56 -12.33 13.49
N ARG A 168 18.86 -13.55 13.91
CA ARG A 168 20.16 -14.21 13.64
C ARG A 168 20.42 -14.34 12.15
N TRP A 169 19.38 -14.65 11.36
CA TRP A 169 19.50 -14.73 9.91
C TRP A 169 19.71 -13.36 9.23
N ARG A 170 19.02 -12.30 9.68
CA ARG A 170 19.27 -10.92 9.19
C ARG A 170 20.69 -10.44 9.49
N ARG A 171 21.25 -10.75 10.67
CA ARG A 171 22.66 -10.43 10.98
C ARG A 171 23.64 -11.17 10.05
N ARG A 172 23.39 -12.45 9.73
CA ARG A 172 24.26 -13.22 8.83
C ARG A 172 24.28 -12.68 7.39
N ARG A 173 23.14 -12.19 6.86
CA ARG A 173 23.10 -11.53 5.54
C ARG A 173 23.86 -10.21 5.49
N ASN A 174 23.88 -9.47 6.60
CA ASN A 174 24.61 -8.20 6.67
C ASN A 174 26.13 -8.37 6.85
N CYS A 175 26.63 -9.61 7.04
CA CYS A 175 28.06 -9.91 7.15
C CYS A 175 28.66 -10.49 5.84
N GLY A 176 27.94 -10.45 4.72
CA GLY A 176 28.32 -11.14 3.47
C GLY A 176 28.71 -10.26 2.29
N TRP A 177 29.02 -8.97 2.48
CA TRP A 177 29.44 -8.06 1.39
C TRP A 177 30.84 -7.46 1.54
N HIS A 178 31.68 -8.03 2.40
CA HIS A 178 33.12 -7.72 2.43
C HIS A 178 33.93 -8.97 2.82
N ARG A 179 34.24 -9.83 1.84
CA ARG A 179 35.48 -10.65 1.74
C ARG A 179 35.29 -11.77 0.72
N ARG A 180 35.64 -11.51 -0.54
CA ARG A 180 36.38 -12.42 -1.45
C ARG A 180 36.53 -11.76 -2.82
N PHE A 181 37.44 -10.79 -2.90
CA PHE A 181 38.27 -10.62 -4.09
C PHE A 181 39.70 -10.91 -3.62
N ARG A 182 40.09 -12.18 -3.72
CA ARG A 182 41.48 -12.60 -3.56
C ARG A 182 42.14 -12.34 -4.91
N ASN A 183 42.67 -11.14 -5.08
CA ASN A 183 43.33 -10.75 -6.31
C ASN A 183 44.60 -11.60 -6.47
N ARG A 184 44.71 -12.28 -7.61
CA ARG A 184 45.95 -12.91 -8.08
C ARG A 184 46.76 -11.78 -8.72
N LYS A 185 48.05 -11.71 -8.36
CA LYS A 185 49.04 -10.71 -8.77
C LYS A 185 49.07 -9.47 -7.87
N GLY A 186 50.22 -9.34 -7.21
CA GLY A 186 50.47 -8.33 -6.20
C GLY A 186 50.45 -6.92 -6.76
N TRP A 187 50.42 -5.97 -5.84
CA TRP A 187 51.16 -4.71 -5.85
C TRP A 187 51.04 -4.12 -4.43
N ARG A 188 52.12 -3.49 -3.98
CA ARG A 188 52.30 -3.01 -2.60
C ARG A 188 51.47 -1.75 -2.33
N ALA A 189 51.13 -1.57 -1.06
CA ALA A 189 50.34 -0.48 -0.51
C ALA A 189 51.02 0.89 -0.66
N GLY A 190 50.20 1.91 -0.94
CA GLY A 190 50.50 3.33 -0.77
C GLY A 190 49.23 4.07 -0.35
N ASN A 191 49.30 4.80 0.76
CA ASN A 191 48.20 5.40 1.51
C ASN A 191 47.40 6.48 0.77
N CYS A 192 46.08 6.53 0.98
CA CYS A 192 45.24 7.75 1.09
C CYS A 192 43.78 7.30 1.35
N CYS A 193 42.96 7.87 2.22
CA CYS A 193 42.95 9.21 2.78
C CYS A 193 42.16 9.19 4.11
N ARG A 194 42.68 9.94 5.09
CA ARG A 194 42.12 10.12 6.44
C ARG A 194 41.02 11.18 6.37
N ARG A 195 39.86 10.91 6.98
CA ARG A 195 38.77 11.89 7.19
C ARG A 195 39.27 13.10 7.99
N SER A 196 39.11 14.31 7.47
CA SER A 196 39.19 15.54 8.26
C SER A 196 37.84 16.27 8.27
N ARG A 197 37.26 16.37 9.47
CA ARG A 197 36.21 17.31 9.87
C ARG A 197 36.89 18.60 10.34
N THR A 198 36.34 19.75 9.94
CA THR A 198 36.54 21.17 10.35
C THR A 198 36.78 21.98 9.06
N GLY A 199 36.17 23.10 8.73
CA GLY A 199 35.36 24.10 9.41
C GLY A 199 35.51 25.38 8.55
N ARG A 200 34.42 26.14 8.35
CA ARG A 200 34.29 27.55 7.89
C ARG A 200 35.34 28.13 6.90
N GLY A 201 34.85 28.71 5.80
CA GLY A 201 35.60 29.70 5.02
C GLY A 201 34.85 30.16 3.78
N ILE A 202 34.23 31.35 3.85
CA ILE A 202 33.76 32.15 2.72
C ILE A 202 34.99 32.64 1.93
N LEU A 203 35.00 32.56 0.61
CA LEU A 203 35.71 33.55 -0.20
C LEU A 203 35.14 33.66 -1.63
N VAL A 204 34.77 34.90 -1.95
CA VAL A 204 34.37 35.45 -3.25
C VAL A 204 35.58 35.53 -4.17
N ILE A 205 35.46 35.20 -5.47
CA ILE A 205 36.34 35.75 -6.51
C ILE A 205 35.53 36.21 -7.72
N SER A 206 35.81 37.46 -8.06
CA SER A 206 35.35 38.36 -9.12
C SER A 206 35.56 37.88 -10.55
N GLY A 207 34.76 38.42 -11.48
CA GLY A 207 34.89 38.20 -12.93
C GLY A 207 35.76 39.20 -13.70
N ARG A 208 35.78 39.00 -15.04
CA ARG A 208 35.91 39.97 -16.18
C ARG A 208 35.94 39.12 -17.47
N ARG A 209 35.00 39.28 -18.43
CA ARG A 209 35.03 40.14 -19.66
C ARG A 209 36.31 39.92 -20.51
N ALA A 210 36.30 39.75 -21.84
CA ALA A 210 35.39 40.23 -22.88
C ALA A 210 35.54 39.52 -24.26
N ASN A 211 34.49 39.69 -25.10
CA ASN A 211 34.44 39.92 -26.58
C ASN A 211 34.96 38.88 -27.60
N LYS A 212 34.50 38.78 -28.86
CA LYS A 212 33.32 39.22 -29.68
C LYS A 212 33.66 38.88 -31.15
N ALA A 213 32.80 38.21 -31.92
CA ALA A 213 32.63 38.34 -33.39
C ALA A 213 31.51 37.39 -33.88
N ARG A 214 30.34 37.88 -34.34
CA ARG A 214 29.90 38.08 -35.76
C ARG A 214 29.92 36.79 -36.60
N GLY A 215 28.87 36.34 -37.30
CA GLY A 215 27.52 36.83 -37.60
C GLY A 215 26.81 35.92 -38.65
N LYS A 216 25.61 36.37 -39.11
CA LYS A 216 24.80 35.92 -40.28
C LYS A 216 24.00 34.60 -40.10
N SER A 217 22.67 34.60 -39.93
CA SER A 217 21.52 34.94 -40.81
C SER A 217 21.12 33.85 -41.80
N SER A 218 19.93 33.24 -41.63
CA SER A 218 18.90 33.03 -42.67
C SER A 218 17.71 32.17 -42.17
N VAL A 219 16.50 32.70 -42.40
CA VAL A 219 15.16 32.07 -42.31
C VAL A 219 14.80 31.57 -43.74
N PRO A 220 13.90 30.57 -43.94
CA PRO A 220 12.46 30.81 -44.23
C PRO A 220 11.52 29.80 -43.52
N SER A 221 10.38 30.16 -42.93
CA SER A 221 9.04 30.44 -43.50
C SER A 221 8.43 29.32 -44.36
N SER A 222 7.40 28.62 -43.84
CA SER A 222 6.01 28.68 -44.34
C SER A 222 5.05 27.65 -43.68
N ARG A 223 3.91 28.16 -43.16
CA ARG A 223 2.48 27.77 -43.39
C ARG A 223 2.13 26.26 -43.55
N THR A 224 1.05 25.66 -43.05
CA THR A 224 -0.24 26.09 -42.46
C THR A 224 -1.03 24.80 -42.08
N CYS A 225 -2.05 24.97 -41.24
CA CYS A 225 -3.42 24.41 -41.39
C CYS A 225 -3.95 23.37 -40.39
N SER A 226 -5.13 23.72 -39.87
CA SER A 226 -6.29 22.88 -39.53
C SER A 226 -6.47 22.33 -38.10
N THR A 227 -7.22 23.10 -37.32
CA THR A 227 -8.60 22.82 -36.86
C THR A 227 -8.97 21.42 -36.35
N ALA A 228 -9.34 21.34 -35.06
CA ALA A 228 -10.44 20.51 -34.51
C ALA A 228 -10.70 20.92 -33.05
N ILE A 229 -11.71 21.74 -32.72
CA ILE A 229 -13.09 21.36 -32.35
C ILE A 229 -13.18 20.11 -31.44
N ARG A 230 -13.54 20.29 -30.15
CA ARG A 230 -14.76 19.72 -29.51
C ARG A 230 -14.90 20.03 -28.00
N LYS A 231 -15.96 20.80 -27.73
CA LYS A 231 -17.02 20.58 -26.72
C LYS A 231 -16.66 20.47 -25.23
N THR A 232 -16.81 21.60 -24.55
CA THR A 232 -17.24 21.72 -23.15
C THR A 232 -18.64 21.13 -22.98
N ALA A 233 -18.80 20.18 -22.05
CA ALA A 233 -20.09 19.69 -21.60
C ALA A 233 -20.31 20.07 -20.13
N THR A 234 -21.14 21.09 -19.95
CA THR A 234 -21.74 21.53 -18.70
C THR A 234 -22.77 20.50 -18.25
N ILE A 235 -22.60 19.88 -17.07
CA ILE A 235 -23.64 19.05 -16.46
C ILE A 235 -24.34 19.81 -15.33
N ARG A 236 -25.65 19.82 -15.51
CA ARG A 236 -26.73 20.53 -14.84
C ARG A 236 -26.98 19.92 -13.45
N ARG A 237 -27.09 20.78 -12.43
CA ARG A 237 -27.68 20.44 -11.12
C ARG A 237 -29.13 20.00 -11.33
N SER A 238 -29.51 18.84 -10.80
CA SER A 238 -30.91 18.51 -10.48
C SER A 238 -31.03 17.98 -9.05
N ARG A 239 -32.24 18.17 -8.53
CA ARG A 239 -32.63 18.29 -7.13
C ARG A 239 -32.79 16.93 -6.41
N ARG A 240 -32.49 16.98 -5.10
CA ARG A 240 -33.24 16.41 -3.96
C ARG A 240 -33.56 14.90 -4.00
N HIS A 241 -32.92 14.15 -3.09
CA HIS A 241 -33.65 13.31 -2.13
C HIS A 241 -33.00 13.45 -0.74
N ARG A 242 -33.84 13.86 0.22
CA ARG A 242 -33.55 13.82 1.66
C ARG A 242 -33.75 12.38 2.11
N CYS A 243 -32.81 11.83 2.85
CA CYS A 243 -33.05 11.07 4.09
C CYS A 243 -31.71 10.57 4.63
N CYS A 244 -31.32 11.10 5.79
CA CYS A 244 -30.50 10.47 6.85
C CYS A 244 -30.14 11.60 7.83
N ARG A 245 -31.12 11.93 8.68
CA ARG A 245 -30.91 12.64 9.93
C ARG A 245 -30.53 11.60 10.99
N HIS A 246 -29.72 12.02 11.95
CA HIS A 246 -29.23 11.33 13.14
C HIS A 246 -27.88 10.62 13.00
N ILE A 247 -26.84 11.42 13.24
CA ILE A 247 -25.74 11.08 14.14
C ILE A 247 -25.94 11.97 15.37
#